data_AF-A0A8H2ZR11-F1
#
_entry.id   AF-A0A8H2ZR11-F1
#
_cell.length_a   1.000
_cell.length_b   1.000
_cell.length_c   1.000
_cell.angle_alpha   90.00
_cell.angle_beta   90.00
_cell.angle_gamma   90.00
#
_symmetry.space_group_name_H-M   'P 1'
#
loop_
_entity.id
_entity.type
_entity.pdbx_description
1 polymer ?
#
loop_
_entity_poly.entity_id
_entity_poly.type
_entity_poly.pdbx_seq_one_letter_code
_entity_poly.pdbx_strand_id
1 'polypeptide(L)'
;MPTNSSVKRALAAIEKDPSKVLGVAYNGEAITTKQYIPRAGAQAAPELSFAVPDPSATYMVVMLDLDAPFPSLQVLGPILHWIQPGYKVGASNVLTTDAPFVANYIAPAPPPGSDPHRYSFYLFEQPADFDGNKYAPANGKPLSNWSRMRYDLDNWQKTAKLAEPIAANFFLSN
;
A
#
# COMPACT_ATOMS: atom_id res chain seq x y z
N MET A 1 15.25 4.94 11.84
CA MET A 1 14.23 4.13 11.12
C MET A 1 12.90 4.47 11.74
N PRO A 2 11.86 4.77 10.93
CA PRO A 2 10.51 4.98 11.45
C PRO A 2 10.03 3.76 12.24
N THR A 3 9.23 3.98 13.28
CA THR A 3 8.74 2.91 14.16
C THR A 3 7.79 1.97 13.44
N ASN A 4 6.94 2.53 12.56
CA ASN A 4 5.94 1.83 11.76
C ASN A 4 5.16 0.79 12.58
N SER A 5 4.64 1.23 13.73
CA SER A 5 3.85 0.40 14.63
C SER A 5 2.55 -0.04 13.96
N SER A 6 1.97 0.80 13.10
CA SER A 6 0.77 0.46 12.35
C SER A 6 1.01 -0.64 11.33
N VAL A 7 2.18 -0.68 10.69
CA VAL A 7 2.60 -1.80 9.84
C VAL A 7 2.59 -3.10 10.64
N LYS A 8 3.23 -3.11 11.80
CA LYS A 8 3.30 -4.31 12.66
C LYS A 8 1.92 -4.77 13.11
N ARG A 9 1.05 -3.85 13.53
CA ARG A 9 -0.32 -4.17 13.94
C ARG A 9 -1.15 -4.74 12.79
N ALA A 10 -1.10 -4.12 11.61
CA ALA A 10 -1.86 -4.58 10.44
C ALA A 10 -1.41 -5.96 9.97
N LEU A 11 -0.10 -6.21 9.88
CA LEU A 11 0.42 -7.53 9.50
C LEU A 11 0.09 -8.61 10.55
N ALA A 12 0.14 -8.28 11.85
CA ALA A 12 -0.28 -9.20 12.89
C ALA A 12 -1.79 -9.46 12.90
N ALA A 13 -2.62 -8.49 12.46
CA ALA A 13 -4.06 -8.64 12.38
C ALA A 13 -4.45 -9.65 11.30
N ILE A 14 -3.85 -9.58 10.11
CA ILE A 14 -4.17 -10.50 9.01
C ILE A 14 -3.71 -11.94 9.25
N GLU A 15 -2.77 -12.16 10.17
CA GLU A 15 -2.37 -13.50 10.62
C GLU A 15 -3.40 -14.14 11.56
N LYS A 16 -4.21 -13.33 12.25
CA LYS A 16 -5.19 -13.78 13.25
C LYS A 16 -6.62 -13.76 12.73
N ASP A 17 -6.89 -12.89 11.77
CA ASP A 17 -8.23 -12.62 11.26
C ASP A 17 -8.21 -12.52 9.73
N PRO A 18 -8.58 -13.61 9.02
CA PRO A 18 -8.68 -13.61 7.57
C PRO A 18 -9.64 -12.55 7.01
N SER A 19 -10.62 -12.07 7.79
CA SER A 19 -11.53 -11.00 7.34
C SER A 19 -10.83 -9.65 7.20
N LYS A 20 -9.60 -9.51 7.72
CA LYS A 20 -8.74 -8.33 7.55
C LYS A 20 -7.84 -8.41 6.32
N VAL A 21 -7.85 -9.53 5.59
CA VAL A 21 -7.02 -9.68 4.38
C VAL A 21 -7.63 -8.85 3.25
N LEU A 22 -6.85 -7.90 2.74
CA LEU A 22 -7.18 -7.14 1.55
C LEU A 22 -7.09 -8.05 0.32
N GLY A 23 -8.15 -8.10 -0.50
CA GLY A 23 -8.09 -8.70 -1.81
C GLY A 23 -7.15 -7.90 -2.70
N VAL A 24 -6.14 -8.57 -3.25
CA VAL A 24 -5.17 -7.99 -4.18
C VAL A 24 -5.11 -8.95 -5.37
N ALA A 25 -5.26 -8.42 -6.58
CA ALA A 25 -5.20 -9.23 -7.79
C ALA A 25 -4.27 -8.61 -8.83
N TYR A 26 -3.45 -9.46 -9.46
CA TYR A 26 -2.60 -9.09 -10.59
C TYR A 26 -3.00 -9.94 -11.78
N ASN A 27 -3.15 -9.32 -12.96
CA ASN A 27 -3.57 -9.99 -14.20
C ASN A 27 -4.88 -10.79 -14.05
N GLY A 28 -5.82 -10.31 -13.23
CA GLY A 28 -7.09 -10.99 -12.96
C GLY A 28 -7.02 -12.15 -11.96
N GLU A 29 -5.84 -12.46 -11.41
CA GLU A 29 -5.64 -13.51 -10.42
C GLU A 29 -5.43 -12.93 -9.02
N ALA A 30 -6.29 -13.32 -8.08
CA ALA A 30 -6.16 -12.95 -6.68
C ALA A 30 -4.95 -13.65 -6.04
N ILE A 31 -4.16 -12.89 -5.29
CA ILE A 31 -2.97 -13.40 -4.60
C ILE A 31 -3.29 -13.83 -3.19
N THR A 32 -2.54 -14.81 -2.69
CA THR A 32 -2.51 -15.17 -1.27
C THR A 32 -1.46 -14.35 -0.52
N THR A 33 -1.66 -14.16 0.79
CA THR A 33 -0.67 -13.51 1.65
C THR A 33 0.66 -14.27 1.60
N LYS A 34 1.78 -13.54 1.50
CA LYS A 34 3.15 -14.10 1.34
C LYS A 34 3.41 -14.80 0.00
N GLN A 35 2.48 -14.76 -0.96
CA GLN A 35 2.71 -15.34 -2.29
C GLN A 35 3.92 -14.70 -2.97
N TYR A 36 4.75 -15.50 -3.64
CA TYR A 36 5.79 -14.97 -4.50
C TYR A 36 5.21 -14.53 -5.85
N ILE A 37 5.54 -13.32 -6.27
CA ILE A 37 5.19 -12.77 -7.57
C ILE A 37 6.50 -12.29 -8.22
N PRO A 38 6.85 -12.77 -9.43
CA PRO A 38 7.99 -12.22 -10.16
C PRO A 38 7.78 -10.73 -10.44
N ARG A 39 8.85 -9.91 -10.47
CA ARG A 39 8.76 -8.46 -10.77
C ARG A 39 7.92 -8.16 -12.00
N ALA A 40 8.05 -8.96 -13.06
CA ALA A 40 7.31 -8.80 -14.31
C ALA A 40 5.79 -8.93 -14.13
N GLY A 41 5.32 -9.70 -13.13
CA GLY A 41 3.90 -9.88 -12.82
C GLY A 41 3.27 -8.71 -12.05
N ALA A 42 4.09 -7.81 -11.47
CA ALA A 42 3.64 -6.68 -10.66
C ALA A 42 4.11 -5.33 -11.25
N GLN A 43 4.10 -5.19 -12.58
CA GLN A 43 4.50 -3.94 -13.23
C GLN A 43 3.43 -2.84 -13.19
N ALA A 44 2.15 -3.23 -13.16
CA ALA A 44 1.00 -2.34 -13.00
C ALA A 44 0.45 -2.42 -11.57
N ALA A 45 -0.24 -1.37 -11.11
CA ALA A 45 -0.93 -1.43 -9.82
C ALA A 45 -1.99 -2.55 -9.82
N PRO A 46 -2.18 -3.28 -8.70
CA PRO A 46 -3.15 -4.36 -8.64
C PRO A 46 -4.58 -3.85 -8.57
N GLU A 47 -5.52 -4.73 -8.91
CA GLU A 47 -6.91 -4.56 -8.52
C GLU A 47 -7.07 -4.86 -7.03
N LEU A 48 -7.89 -4.08 -6.35
CA LEU A 48 -8.14 -4.22 -4.92
C LEU A 48 -9.60 -4.57 -4.68
N SER A 49 -9.86 -5.41 -3.67
CA SER A 49 -11.22 -5.71 -3.22
C SER A 49 -11.28 -5.90 -1.72
N PHE A 50 -12.32 -5.38 -1.08
CA PHE A 50 -12.52 -5.53 0.36
C PHE A 50 -13.98 -5.29 0.74
N ALA A 51 -14.53 -6.14 1.62
CA ALA A 51 -15.85 -5.92 2.20
C ALA A 51 -15.76 -4.77 3.22
N VAL A 52 -15.87 -3.54 2.73
CA VAL A 52 -15.69 -2.35 3.55
C VAL A 52 -16.82 -2.18 4.59
N PRO A 53 -16.54 -1.58 5.76
CA PRO A 53 -17.57 -1.35 6.78
C PRO A 53 -18.67 -0.36 6.34
N ASP A 54 -18.34 0.65 5.55
CA ASP A 54 -19.27 1.67 5.07
C ASP A 54 -19.15 1.85 3.55
N PRO A 55 -20.09 1.29 2.77
CA PRO A 55 -20.08 1.42 1.31
C PRO A 55 -20.20 2.85 0.79
N SER A 56 -20.66 3.81 1.60
CA SER A 56 -20.79 5.22 1.23
C SER A 56 -19.49 6.00 1.41
N ALA A 57 -18.58 5.50 2.26
CA ALA A 57 -17.32 6.14 2.57
C ALA A 57 -16.33 6.10 1.39
N THR A 58 -15.24 6.83 1.53
CA THR A 58 -14.10 6.81 0.59
C THR A 58 -12.93 6.13 1.26
N TYR A 59 -12.08 5.46 0.48
CA TYR A 59 -10.95 4.70 0.99
C TYR A 59 -9.64 5.13 0.32
N MET A 60 -8.54 4.79 0.95
CA MET A 60 -7.18 5.05 0.47
C MET A 60 -6.31 3.83 0.71
N VAL A 61 -5.47 3.49 -0.27
CA VAL A 61 -4.43 2.47 -0.09
C VAL A 61 -3.06 3.11 0.01
N VAL A 62 -2.22 2.54 0.88
CA VAL A 62 -0.78 2.79 0.94
C VAL A 62 -0.05 1.49 0.67
N MET A 63 0.98 1.52 -0.19
CA MET A 63 1.85 0.38 -0.47
C MET A 63 3.28 0.67 -0.06
N LEU A 64 3.90 -0.25 0.68
CA LEU A 64 5.27 -0.14 1.18
C LEU A 64 6.10 -1.38 0.84
N ASP A 65 7.34 -1.18 0.42
CA ASP A 65 8.41 -2.19 0.49
C ASP A 65 9.08 -2.09 1.85
N LEU A 66 8.94 -3.13 2.67
CA LEU A 66 9.43 -3.13 4.04
C LEU A 66 10.92 -3.47 4.16
N ASP A 67 11.54 -3.98 3.09
CA ASP A 67 12.79 -4.71 3.17
C ASP A 67 13.93 -4.05 2.38
N ALA A 68 13.77 -2.82 1.93
CA ALA A 68 14.80 -2.14 1.16
C ALA A 68 16.02 -1.67 1.97
N PRO A 69 17.25 -1.75 1.41
CA PRO A 69 17.58 -2.33 0.10
C PRO A 69 17.67 -3.86 0.11
N PHE A 70 17.89 -4.46 1.28
CA PHE A 70 17.95 -5.92 1.46
C PHE A 70 17.21 -6.29 2.75
N PRO A 71 16.47 -7.43 2.79
CA PRO A 71 15.79 -7.85 4.01
C PRO A 71 16.72 -7.99 5.21
N SER A 72 17.99 -8.35 4.99
CA SER A 72 19.04 -8.46 6.01
C SER A 72 19.62 -7.11 6.47
N LEU A 73 19.43 -6.03 5.70
CA LEU A 73 19.96 -4.69 5.99
C LEU A 73 19.01 -3.61 5.45
N GLN A 74 17.97 -3.31 6.21
CA GLN A 74 16.82 -2.50 5.77
C GLN A 74 17.05 -0.98 5.93
N VAL A 75 18.26 -0.47 5.67
CA VAL A 75 18.64 0.92 6.04
C VAL A 75 17.94 2.03 5.25
N LEU A 76 17.31 1.68 4.12
CA LEU A 76 16.55 2.62 3.29
C LEU A 76 15.04 2.47 3.46
N GLY A 77 14.58 1.36 4.05
CA GLY A 77 13.17 1.02 4.17
C GLY A 77 12.42 1.72 5.32
N PRO A 78 11.08 1.61 5.34
CA PRO A 78 10.27 1.18 4.20
C PRO A 78 10.35 2.16 3.03
N ILE A 79 10.21 1.67 1.80
CA ILE A 79 10.06 2.50 0.61
C ILE A 79 8.59 2.66 0.30
N LEU A 80 8.14 3.89 0.06
CA LEU A 80 6.80 4.15 -0.43
C LEU A 80 6.64 3.78 -1.90
N HIS A 81 5.82 2.78 -2.17
CA HIS A 81 5.49 2.35 -3.53
C HIS A 81 4.26 3.08 -4.08
N TRP A 82 3.26 3.36 -3.25
CA TRP A 82 1.98 3.89 -3.74
C TRP A 82 1.18 4.56 -2.62
N ILE A 83 0.52 5.68 -2.93
CA ILE A 83 -0.59 6.24 -2.15
C ILE A 83 -1.68 6.63 -3.13
N GLN A 84 -2.81 5.95 -3.04
CA GLN A 84 -3.95 6.19 -3.91
C GLN A 84 -5.20 6.44 -3.08
N PRO A 85 -5.70 7.69 -3.05
CA PRO A 85 -6.97 8.04 -2.45
C PRO A 85 -8.15 7.74 -3.37
N GLY A 86 -9.35 8.05 -2.89
CA GLY A 86 -10.56 8.15 -3.71
C GLY A 86 -11.25 6.81 -4.01
N TYR A 87 -10.82 5.72 -3.37
CA TYR A 87 -11.46 4.42 -3.60
C TYR A 87 -12.91 4.40 -3.12
N LYS A 88 -13.80 3.96 -3.99
CA LYS A 88 -15.19 3.61 -3.69
C LYS A 88 -15.38 2.13 -3.91
N VAL A 89 -16.21 1.51 -3.07
CA VAL A 89 -16.58 0.10 -3.23
C VAL A 89 -17.67 -0.02 -4.29
N GLY A 90 -17.48 -0.93 -5.23
CA GLY A 90 -18.43 -1.30 -6.27
C GLY A 90 -19.00 -2.70 -6.06
N ALA A 91 -19.50 -3.29 -7.16
CA ALA A 91 -19.99 -4.65 -7.16
C ALA A 91 -18.90 -5.64 -6.71
N SER A 92 -19.31 -6.72 -6.04
CA SER A 92 -18.41 -7.77 -5.56
C SER A 92 -17.24 -7.26 -4.70
N ASN A 93 -17.45 -6.15 -3.98
CA ASN A 93 -16.46 -5.51 -3.11
C ASN A 93 -15.21 -4.98 -3.82
N VAL A 94 -15.24 -4.84 -5.15
CA VAL A 94 -14.11 -4.28 -5.92
C VAL A 94 -13.98 -2.79 -5.61
N LEU A 95 -12.75 -2.35 -5.34
CA LEU A 95 -12.44 -0.95 -5.06
C LEU A 95 -11.96 -0.28 -6.35
N THR A 96 -12.64 0.79 -6.75
CA THR A 96 -12.28 1.59 -7.93
C THR A 96 -12.10 3.06 -7.57
N THR A 97 -11.23 3.76 -8.28
CA THR A 97 -10.98 5.19 -8.11
C THR A 97 -10.55 5.79 -9.45
N ASP A 98 -11.00 7.02 -9.72
CA ASP A 98 -10.53 7.89 -10.79
C ASP A 98 -9.74 9.10 -10.23
N ALA A 99 -9.55 9.15 -8.90
CA ALA A 99 -8.86 10.24 -8.25
C ALA A 99 -7.36 10.24 -8.60
N PRO A 100 -6.72 11.43 -8.67
CA PRO A 100 -5.26 11.52 -8.79
C PRO A 100 -4.55 10.83 -7.62
N PHE A 101 -3.39 10.24 -7.90
CA PHE A 101 -2.53 9.68 -6.86
C PHE A 101 -1.94 10.78 -5.96
N VAL A 102 -1.63 10.43 -4.71
CA VAL A 102 -0.73 11.23 -3.87
C VAL A 102 0.73 10.82 -4.11
N ALA A 103 0.96 9.51 -4.28
CA ALA A 103 2.23 8.97 -4.74
C ALA A 103 1.94 7.92 -5.80
N ASN A 104 2.42 8.13 -7.03
CA ASN A 104 2.21 7.18 -8.12
C ASN A 104 2.76 5.82 -7.76
N TYR A 105 2.10 4.77 -8.26
CA TYR A 105 2.60 3.40 -8.17
C TYR A 105 3.98 3.29 -8.80
N ILE A 106 4.88 2.57 -8.15
CA ILE A 106 6.12 2.07 -8.72
C ILE A 106 6.22 0.56 -8.47
N ALA A 107 6.63 -0.18 -9.49
CA ALA A 107 6.74 -1.63 -9.42
C ALA A 107 7.87 -2.09 -8.48
N PRO A 108 7.84 -3.34 -7.99
CA PRO A 108 8.97 -3.97 -7.32
C PRO A 108 10.27 -3.85 -8.12
N ALA A 109 11.30 -3.28 -7.50
CA ALA A 109 12.63 -3.13 -8.09
C ALA A 109 13.76 -3.31 -7.06
N PRO A 110 13.77 -4.42 -6.30
CA PRO A 110 14.86 -4.68 -5.36
C PRO A 110 16.18 -4.91 -6.10
N PRO A 111 17.33 -4.67 -5.43
CA PRO A 111 18.64 -4.82 -6.03
C PRO A 111 18.90 -6.25 -6.54
N PRO A 112 19.69 -6.43 -7.61
CA PRO A 112 20.11 -7.75 -8.06
C PRO A 112 20.76 -8.56 -6.93
N GLY A 113 20.34 -9.82 -6.79
CA GLY A 113 20.84 -10.71 -5.73
C GLY A 113 20.21 -10.51 -4.35
N SER A 114 19.23 -9.60 -4.20
CA SER A 114 18.43 -9.50 -2.98
C SER A 114 17.49 -10.70 -2.83
N ASP A 115 17.30 -11.13 -1.58
CA ASP A 115 16.18 -12.02 -1.23
C ASP A 115 14.83 -11.35 -1.51
N PRO A 116 13.70 -12.07 -1.61
CA PRO A 116 12.39 -11.47 -1.83
C PRO A 116 12.00 -10.43 -0.77
N HIS A 117 11.57 -9.24 -1.21
CA HIS A 117 11.06 -8.17 -0.35
C HIS A 117 9.56 -8.32 -0.10
N ARG A 118 9.08 -7.85 1.06
CA ARG A 118 7.65 -7.75 1.38
C ARG A 118 7.05 -6.46 0.84
N TYR A 119 6.23 -6.59 -0.20
CA TYR A 119 5.42 -5.52 -0.76
C TYR A 119 4.02 -5.54 -0.15
N SER A 120 3.79 -4.63 0.78
CA SER A 120 2.63 -4.63 1.68
C SER A 120 1.67 -3.50 1.38
N PHE A 121 0.37 -3.81 1.41
CA PHE A 121 -0.75 -2.90 1.16
C PHE A 121 -1.53 -2.68 2.44
N TYR A 122 -1.95 -1.45 2.67
CA TYR A 122 -2.74 -1.03 3.82
C TYR A 122 -3.93 -0.20 3.33
N LEU A 123 -5.15 -0.69 3.57
CA LEU A 123 -6.38 0.03 3.24
C LEU A 123 -6.84 0.83 4.46
N PHE A 124 -7.16 2.10 4.25
CA PHE A 124 -7.68 3.02 5.24
C PHE A 124 -9.03 3.56 4.78
N GLU A 125 -9.91 3.84 5.73
CA GLU A 125 -10.99 4.80 5.49
C GLU A 125 -10.37 6.20 5.35
N GLN A 126 -10.73 6.89 4.27
CA GLN A 126 -10.23 8.21 3.95
C GLN A 126 -11.06 9.28 4.67
N PRO A 127 -10.42 10.25 5.35
CA PRO A 127 -11.15 11.36 5.97
C PRO A 127 -11.98 12.14 4.96
N ALA A 128 -13.17 12.57 5.38
CA ALA A 128 -14.09 13.30 4.52
C ALA A 128 -13.53 14.63 4.01
N ASP A 129 -12.62 15.27 4.78
CA ASP A 129 -11.94 16.52 4.44
C ASP A 129 -10.58 16.31 3.75
N PHE A 130 -10.26 15.08 3.32
CA PHE A 130 -8.99 14.77 2.69
C PHE A 130 -8.86 15.46 1.32
N ASP A 131 -7.78 16.23 1.15
CA ASP A 131 -7.42 16.88 -0.10
C ASP A 131 -6.07 16.36 -0.58
N GLY A 132 -6.09 15.49 -1.59
CA GLY A 132 -4.90 14.88 -2.16
C GLY A 132 -3.90 15.89 -2.73
N ASN A 133 -4.36 17.06 -3.19
CA ASN A 133 -3.49 18.07 -3.81
C ASN A 133 -2.52 18.70 -2.81
N LYS A 134 -2.82 18.66 -1.51
CA LYS A 134 -1.91 19.13 -0.45
C LYS A 134 -0.69 18.24 -0.28
N TYR A 135 -0.77 17.00 -0.73
CA TYR A 135 0.24 15.97 -0.49
C TYR A 135 0.87 15.45 -1.78
N ALA A 136 0.16 15.56 -2.91
CA ALA A 136 0.67 15.16 -4.22
C ALA A 136 1.70 16.15 -4.77
N PRO A 137 2.69 15.69 -5.57
CA PRO A 137 3.54 16.59 -6.34
C PRO A 137 2.73 17.47 -7.30
N ALA A 138 3.17 18.71 -7.49
CA ALA A 138 2.49 19.65 -8.38
C ALA A 138 2.38 19.12 -9.82
N ASN A 139 1.27 19.46 -10.49
CA ASN A 139 1.00 19.16 -11.90
C ASN A 139 1.02 17.65 -12.23
N GLY A 140 0.61 16.79 -11.29
CA GLY A 140 0.51 15.34 -11.52
C GLY A 140 1.86 14.65 -11.75
N LYS A 141 2.96 15.29 -11.32
CA LYS A 141 4.29 14.68 -11.45
C LYS A 141 4.42 13.45 -10.55
N PRO A 142 5.22 12.44 -10.96
CA PRO A 142 5.58 11.34 -10.09
C PRO A 142 6.28 11.81 -8.80
N LEU A 143 6.03 11.11 -7.69
CA LEU A 143 6.72 11.36 -6.43
C LEU A 143 8.19 10.93 -6.52
N SER A 144 9.09 11.80 -6.08
CA SER A 144 10.54 11.58 -6.13
C SER A 144 10.99 10.36 -5.32
N ASN A 145 12.06 9.68 -5.74
CA ASN A 145 12.61 8.53 -5.02
C ASN A 145 13.06 8.89 -3.59
N TRP A 146 13.64 10.08 -3.40
CA TRP A 146 14.06 10.56 -2.07
C TRP A 146 12.90 10.68 -1.10
N SER A 147 11.74 11.16 -1.56
CA SER A 147 10.52 11.29 -0.75
C SER A 147 9.89 9.94 -0.39
N ARG A 148 10.31 8.85 -1.06
CA ARG A 148 9.81 7.50 -0.80
C ARG A 148 10.63 6.75 0.25
N MET A 149 11.86 7.17 0.51
CA MET A 149 12.78 6.46 1.39
C MET A 149 12.44 6.66 2.86
N ARG A 150 12.63 5.62 3.68
CA ARG A 150 12.35 5.62 5.13
C ARG A 150 10.96 6.14 5.45
N TYR A 151 9.98 5.74 4.64
CA TYR A 151 8.63 6.22 4.76
C TYR A 151 8.03 5.84 6.11
N ASP A 152 7.45 6.83 6.77
CA ASP A 152 6.87 6.72 8.10
C ASP A 152 5.34 6.70 7.99
N LEU A 153 4.76 5.50 8.04
CA LEU A 153 3.32 5.31 7.97
C LEU A 153 2.62 5.86 9.21
N ASP A 154 3.24 5.75 10.38
CA ASP A 154 2.69 6.29 11.63
C ASP A 154 2.58 7.83 11.54
N ASN A 155 3.59 8.49 10.96
CA ASN A 155 3.56 9.93 10.72
C ASN A 155 2.57 10.33 9.60
N TRP A 156 2.48 9.52 8.53
CA TRP A 156 1.49 9.75 7.47
C TRP A 156 0.07 9.70 8.03
N GLN A 157 -0.25 8.70 8.87
CA GLN A 157 -1.56 8.62 9.50
C GLN A 157 -1.90 9.87 10.31
N LYS A 158 -0.96 10.38 11.10
CA LYS A 158 -1.16 11.64 11.85
C LYS A 158 -1.38 12.83 10.91
N THR A 159 -0.56 12.94 9.87
CA THR A 159 -0.56 14.06 8.92
C THR A 159 -1.83 14.10 8.06
N ALA A 160 -2.27 12.93 7.61
CA ALA A 160 -3.46 12.74 6.79
C ALA A 160 -4.72 12.47 7.63
N LYS A 161 -4.63 12.49 8.96
CA LYS A 161 -5.71 12.17 9.92
C LYS A 161 -6.36 10.79 9.69
N LEU A 162 -5.57 9.81 9.29
CA LEU A 162 -6.04 8.44 9.08
C LEU A 162 -6.11 7.69 10.42
N ALA A 163 -7.14 6.88 10.59
CA ALA A 163 -7.23 5.89 11.65
C ALA A 163 -6.31 4.69 11.37
N GLU A 164 -6.49 3.59 12.09
CA GLU A 164 -5.78 2.34 11.81
C GLU A 164 -6.20 1.75 10.44
N PRO A 165 -5.31 0.99 9.77
CA PRO A 165 -5.69 0.25 8.58
C PRO A 165 -6.83 -0.72 8.88
N ILE A 166 -7.84 -0.74 8.01
CA ILE A 166 -8.99 -1.65 8.12
C ILE A 166 -8.71 -3.02 7.49
N ALA A 167 -7.78 -3.08 6.54
CA ALA A 167 -7.35 -4.28 5.86
C ALA A 167 -5.88 -4.17 5.44
N ALA A 168 -5.22 -5.31 5.27
CA ALA A 168 -3.87 -5.38 4.71
C ALA A 168 -3.66 -6.68 3.93
N ASN A 169 -2.66 -6.70 3.06
CA ASN A 169 -2.14 -7.92 2.43
C ASN A 169 -0.71 -7.64 1.95
N PHE A 170 0.06 -8.67 1.64
CA PHE A 170 1.37 -8.48 1.04
C PHE A 170 1.82 -9.70 0.23
N PHE A 171 2.68 -9.45 -0.74
CA PHE A 171 3.37 -10.47 -1.53
C PHE A 171 4.89 -10.32 -1.40
N LEU A 172 5.61 -11.32 -1.91
CA LEU A 172 7.07 -11.36 -1.99
C LEU A 172 7.54 -11.20 -3.43
N SER A 173 8.58 -10.42 -3.68
CA SER A 173 9.17 -10.28 -5.03
C SER A 173 10.66 -9.94 -4.96
N ASN A 174 11.45 -10.42 -5.95
CA ASN A 174 12.82 -9.97 -6.23
C ASN A 174 13.18 -9.89 -7.71
#